data_AF-A0A958L5U6-F1
#
_entry.id   AF-A0A958L5U6-F1
#
_cell.length_a   1.000
_cell.length_b   1.000
_cell.length_c   1.000
_cell.angle_alpha   90.00
_cell.angle_beta   90.00
_cell.angle_gamma   90.00
#
_symmetry.space_group_name_H-M   'P 1'
#
loop_
_entity.id
_entity.type
_entity.pdbx_description
1 polymer ?
#
loop_
_entity_poly.entity_id
_entity_poly.type
_entity_poly.pdbx_seq_one_letter_code
_entity_poly.pdbx_strand_id
1 'polypeptide(L)'
;TAGATDSAEGTLDGLIADQAFRGMARDYDSINGGFGSAPKFPQPMTLSFLMRYHRRTGNQQALEMVTYTLRKMARGGMYDQLGGGFHRYSVDERWLVPHFEKMLYDNAQLARLLVEAWQVTGDSEFRRVAEDTLDYVAREMTDSSGGFYSTQDADSEGEEGKFFLWTPAELRKILGE
;
A
#
# COMPACT_ATOMS: atom_id res chain seq x y z
N THR A 1 -9.39 53.58 -3.92
CA THR A 1 -9.42 52.61 -2.81
C THR A 1 -8.90 51.29 -3.33
N ALA A 2 -7.58 51.11 -3.28
CA ALA A 2 -6.94 49.86 -3.68
C ALA A 2 -7.05 48.88 -2.50
N GLY A 3 -7.83 47.81 -2.68
CA GLY A 3 -7.88 46.70 -1.73
C GLY A 3 -6.60 45.89 -1.84
N ALA A 4 -5.76 45.98 -0.81
CA ALA A 4 -4.64 45.07 -0.65
C ALA A 4 -5.22 43.65 -0.47
N THR A 5 -4.96 42.79 -1.45
CA THR A 5 -5.13 41.34 -1.31
C THR A 5 -3.90 40.86 -0.56
N ASP A 6 -4.06 40.67 0.74
CA ASP A 6 -3.07 40.03 1.58
C ASP A 6 -3.05 38.54 1.20
N SER A 7 -2.16 38.19 0.27
CA SER A 7 -1.88 36.80 -0.06
C SER A 7 -1.07 36.21 1.10
N ALA A 8 -1.78 35.69 2.10
CA ALA A 8 -1.18 34.82 3.09
C ALA A 8 -0.56 33.62 2.35
N GLU A 9 0.75 33.66 2.13
CA GLU A 9 1.55 32.50 1.79
C GLU A 9 1.33 31.48 2.92
N GLY A 10 0.42 30.53 2.66
CA GLY A 10 0.01 29.49 3.60
C GLY A 10 1.18 28.57 3.90
N THR A 11 2.06 29.01 4.80
CA THR A 11 3.11 28.17 5.34
C THR A 11 2.40 27.03 6.07
N LEU A 12 2.65 25.79 5.66
CA LEU A 12 2.16 24.60 6.38
C LEU A 12 2.68 24.67 7.82
N ASP A 13 1.85 25.17 8.72
CA ASP A 13 2.20 25.32 10.13
C ASP A 13 2.52 23.95 10.72
N GLY A 14 3.64 23.85 11.45
CA GLY A 14 4.01 22.65 12.20
C GLY A 14 2.85 22.14 13.05
N LEU A 15 2.06 23.05 13.61
CA LEU A 15 0.89 22.73 14.43
C LEU A 15 -0.17 21.92 13.67
N ILE A 16 -0.42 22.20 12.39
CA ILE A 16 -1.42 21.48 11.58
C ILE A 16 -0.97 20.04 11.33
N ALA A 17 0.29 19.86 10.96
CA ALA A 17 0.85 18.53 10.72
C ALA A 17 0.90 17.68 12.00
N ASP A 18 1.20 18.29 13.15
CA ASP A 18 1.19 17.59 14.45
C ASP A 18 -0.24 17.22 14.89
N GLN A 19 -1.24 18.04 14.57
CA GLN A 19 -2.64 17.71 14.79
C GLN A 19 -3.09 16.55 13.88
N ALA A 20 -2.72 16.58 12.60
CA ALA A 20 -3.01 15.51 11.66
C ALA A 20 -2.37 14.18 12.10
N PHE A 21 -1.09 14.20 12.49
CA PHE A 21 -0.42 13.02 13.05
C PHE A 21 -1.14 12.48 14.29
N ARG A 22 -1.50 13.35 15.25
CA ARG A 22 -2.23 12.92 16.46
C ARG A 22 -3.61 12.34 16.16
N GLY A 23 -4.29 12.82 15.12
CA GLY A 23 -5.52 12.22 14.62
C GLY A 23 -5.28 10.81 14.10
N MET A 24 -4.35 10.68 13.16
CA MET A 24 -3.99 9.38 12.57
C MET A 24 -3.51 8.38 13.62
N ALA A 25 -2.68 8.79 14.58
CA ALA A 25 -2.18 7.92 15.63
C ALA A 25 -3.30 7.35 16.53
N ARG A 26 -4.42 8.07 16.70
CA ARG A 26 -5.60 7.56 17.42
C ARG A 26 -6.41 6.56 16.60
N ASP A 27 -6.51 6.80 15.30
CA ASP A 27 -7.34 5.98 14.40
C ASP A 27 -6.58 4.76 13.84
N TYR A 28 -5.30 4.63 14.17
CA TYR A 28 -4.43 3.59 13.69
C TYR A 28 -4.74 2.23 14.31
N ASP A 29 -4.89 1.22 13.46
CA ASP A 29 -5.00 -0.17 13.89
C ASP A 29 -3.61 -0.71 14.28
N SER A 30 -3.29 -0.64 15.57
CA SER A 30 -2.02 -1.15 16.09
C SER A 30 -1.91 -2.69 16.08
N ILE A 31 -3.03 -3.41 15.92
CA ILE A 31 -3.05 -4.88 15.89
C ILE A 31 -2.69 -5.37 14.50
N ASN A 32 -3.38 -4.88 13.47
CA ASN A 32 -3.19 -5.36 12.09
C ASN A 32 -2.44 -4.38 11.18
N GLY A 33 -2.11 -3.17 11.64
CA GLY A 33 -1.53 -2.12 10.82
C GLY A 33 -2.55 -1.44 9.92
N GLY A 34 -2.29 -0.20 9.54
CA GLY A 34 -3.14 0.63 8.68
C GLY A 34 -4.31 1.27 9.41
N PHE A 35 -5.38 1.57 8.67
CA PHE A 35 -6.49 2.40 9.13
C PHE A 35 -7.83 1.83 8.68
N GLY A 36 -8.88 2.11 9.47
CA GLY A 36 -10.24 1.66 9.19
C GLY A 36 -10.48 0.18 9.50
N SER A 37 -11.71 -0.25 9.25
CA SER A 37 -12.18 -1.64 9.39
C SER A 37 -12.20 -2.37 8.05
N ALA A 38 -12.74 -3.59 8.02
CA ALA A 38 -13.13 -4.28 6.80
C ALA A 38 -14.26 -3.53 6.04
N PRO A 39 -14.23 -3.45 4.69
CA PRO A 39 -13.07 -3.75 3.83
C PRO A 39 -11.94 -2.72 4.03
N LYS A 40 -10.71 -3.21 4.09
CA LYS A 40 -9.54 -2.44 4.49
C LYS A 40 -8.66 -2.07 3.29
N PHE A 41 -8.41 -0.77 3.13
CA PHE A 41 -7.67 -0.19 2.01
C PHE A 41 -6.23 0.19 2.41
N PRO A 42 -5.22 0.08 1.51
CA PRO A 42 -3.82 0.41 1.80
C PRO A 42 -3.55 1.86 2.21
N GLN A 43 -4.34 2.79 1.69
CA GLN A 43 -4.22 4.24 1.92
C GLN A 43 -2.78 4.77 1.78
N PRO A 44 -2.11 4.58 0.61
CA PRO A 44 -0.68 4.88 0.45
C PRO A 44 -0.35 6.36 0.65
N MET A 45 -1.29 7.27 0.38
CA MET A 45 -1.13 8.70 0.64
C MET A 45 -1.10 9.04 2.14
N THR A 46 -1.92 8.38 2.95
CA THR A 46 -1.90 8.51 4.42
C THR A 46 -0.56 8.04 4.97
N LEU A 47 -0.08 6.89 4.49
CA LEU A 47 1.23 6.37 4.89
C LEU A 47 2.39 7.26 4.40
N SER A 48 2.29 7.84 3.20
CA SER A 48 3.28 8.79 2.70
C SER A 48 3.33 10.08 3.54
N PHE A 49 2.18 10.56 4.03
CA PHE A 49 2.15 11.67 4.97
C PHE A 49 2.93 11.32 6.25
N LEU A 50 2.70 10.15 6.84
CA LEU A 50 3.42 9.71 8.05
C LEU A 50 4.93 9.60 7.81
N MET A 51 5.35 9.08 6.67
CA MET A 51 6.77 9.00 6.29
C MET A 51 7.40 10.40 6.18
N ARG A 52 6.69 11.37 5.57
CA ARG A 52 7.13 12.78 5.50
C ARG A 52 7.14 13.44 6.87
N TYR A 53 6.16 13.13 7.72
CA TYR A 53 6.10 13.62 9.09
C TYR A 53 7.29 13.12 9.91
N HIS A 54 7.61 11.82 9.83
CA HIS A 54 8.82 11.25 10.41
C HIS A 54 10.08 11.97 9.92
N ARG A 55 10.25 12.12 8.61
CA ARG A 55 11.42 12.81 8.02
C ARG A 55 11.59 14.24 8.54
N ARG A 56 10.49 14.96 8.77
CA ARG A 56 10.54 16.37 9.22
C ARG A 56 10.77 16.51 10.72
N THR A 57 10.25 15.58 11.53
CA THR A 57 10.18 15.73 13.00
C THR A 57 11.07 14.75 13.77
N GLY A 58 11.55 13.70 13.10
CA GLY A 58 12.19 12.55 13.75
C GLY A 58 11.24 11.66 14.54
N ASN A 59 9.91 11.83 14.41
CA ASN A 59 8.94 11.05 15.18
C ASN A 59 8.99 9.56 14.78
N GLN A 60 9.45 8.71 15.71
CA GLN A 60 9.65 7.29 15.43
C GLN A 60 8.35 6.49 15.31
N GLN A 61 7.31 6.87 16.08
CA GLN A 61 6.00 6.24 16.00
C GLN A 61 5.41 6.33 14.60
N ALA A 62 5.57 7.46 13.91
CA ALA A 62 5.12 7.61 12.52
C ALA A 62 5.82 6.62 11.57
N LEU A 63 7.12 6.39 11.73
CA LEU A 63 7.86 5.40 10.94
C LEU A 63 7.42 3.97 11.27
N GLU A 64 7.21 3.66 12.55
CA GLU A 64 6.70 2.36 13.01
C GLU A 64 5.32 2.05 12.43
N MET A 65 4.42 3.02 12.43
CA MET A 65 3.08 2.88 11.82
C MET A 65 3.18 2.53 10.33
N VAL A 66 4.04 3.22 9.57
CA VAL A 66 4.21 2.94 8.14
C VAL A 66 4.82 1.55 7.92
N THR A 67 5.95 1.27 8.57
CA THR A 67 6.69 0.02 8.37
C THR A 67 5.91 -1.21 8.84
N TYR A 68 5.16 -1.11 9.93
CA TYR A 68 4.29 -2.21 10.39
C TYR A 68 3.15 -2.46 9.40
N THR A 69 2.49 -1.40 8.91
CA THR A 69 1.42 -1.51 7.91
C THR A 69 1.92 -2.16 6.62
N LEU A 70 3.06 -1.70 6.10
CA LEU A 70 3.66 -2.25 4.88
C LEU A 70 3.99 -3.74 5.03
N ARG A 71 4.61 -4.16 6.15
CA ARG A 71 4.90 -5.58 6.40
C ARG A 71 3.62 -6.41 6.53
N LYS A 72 2.59 -5.90 7.19
CA LYS A 72 1.30 -6.59 7.34
C LYS A 72 0.61 -6.81 6.00
N MET A 73 0.63 -5.81 5.11
CA MET A 73 0.13 -5.98 3.74
C MET A 73 0.99 -6.95 2.92
N ALA A 74 2.31 -6.78 2.94
CA ALA A 74 3.25 -7.61 2.16
C ALA A 74 3.26 -9.09 2.56
N ARG A 75 2.93 -9.40 3.82
CA ARG A 75 2.85 -10.78 4.35
C ARG A 75 1.42 -11.33 4.39
N GLY A 76 0.43 -10.54 3.96
CA GLY A 76 -0.96 -10.95 3.85
C GLY A 76 -1.32 -11.35 2.42
N GLY A 77 -2.56 -11.79 2.20
CA GLY A 77 -3.08 -12.05 0.85
C GLY A 77 -3.42 -10.77 0.07
N MET A 78 -3.36 -9.60 0.70
CA MET A 78 -3.45 -8.30 0.02
C MET A 78 -2.32 -8.08 -1.00
N TYR A 79 -1.14 -8.62 -0.72
CA TYR A 79 -0.04 -8.71 -1.66
C TYR A 79 -0.07 -10.09 -2.34
N ASP A 80 -0.03 -10.11 -3.67
CA ASP A 80 0.02 -11.35 -4.42
C ASP A 80 1.40 -12.00 -4.25
N GLN A 81 1.43 -13.05 -3.44
CA GLN A 81 2.66 -13.77 -3.05
C GLN A 81 3.34 -14.48 -4.21
N LEU A 82 2.65 -14.67 -5.35
CA LEU A 82 3.15 -15.41 -6.51
C LEU A 82 3.44 -14.48 -7.69
N GLY A 83 2.46 -13.65 -8.04
CA GLY A 83 2.52 -12.77 -9.21
C GLY A 83 3.12 -11.39 -8.91
N GLY A 84 3.24 -11.01 -7.64
CA GLY A 84 3.62 -9.66 -7.23
C GLY A 84 2.48 -8.64 -7.42
N GLY A 85 2.72 -7.45 -6.91
CA GLY A 85 1.73 -6.38 -6.85
C GLY A 85 0.65 -6.58 -5.78
N PHE A 86 -0.10 -5.51 -5.53
CA PHE A 86 -1.13 -5.42 -4.51
C PHE A 86 -2.51 -5.40 -5.15
N HIS A 87 -3.42 -6.12 -4.52
CA HIS A 87 -4.85 -6.02 -4.75
C HIS A 87 -5.38 -4.66 -4.28
N ARG A 88 -6.62 -4.32 -4.65
CA ARG A 88 -7.19 -3.00 -4.38
C ARG A 88 -7.54 -2.79 -2.91
N TYR A 89 -8.07 -3.81 -2.26
CA TYR A 89 -8.35 -3.82 -0.83
C TYR A 89 -8.45 -5.26 -0.29
N SER A 90 -8.38 -5.38 1.03
CA SER A 90 -8.66 -6.61 1.76
C SER A 90 -10.12 -6.60 2.22
N VAL A 91 -10.87 -7.69 2.03
CA VAL A 91 -12.25 -7.80 2.54
C VAL A 91 -12.27 -7.98 4.06
N ASP A 92 -11.16 -8.40 4.67
CA ASP A 92 -10.98 -8.46 6.13
C ASP A 92 -10.03 -7.37 6.66
N GLU A 93 -10.00 -7.19 7.98
CA GLU A 93 -9.16 -6.21 8.66
C GLU A 93 -7.68 -6.59 8.78
N ARG A 94 -7.34 -7.84 8.48
CA ARG A 94 -6.05 -8.50 8.74
C ARG A 94 -5.13 -8.56 7.53
N TRP A 95 -5.64 -8.12 6.36
CA TRP A 95 -4.98 -8.17 5.06
C TRP A 95 -4.90 -9.57 4.46
N LEU A 96 -5.75 -10.51 4.87
CA LEU A 96 -5.64 -11.92 4.47
C LEU A 96 -6.42 -12.24 3.19
N VAL A 97 -7.65 -11.77 3.07
CA VAL A 97 -8.51 -12.06 1.93
C VAL A 97 -8.59 -10.83 1.02
N PRO A 98 -7.98 -10.86 -0.19
CA PRO A 98 -8.05 -9.73 -1.12
C PRO A 98 -9.38 -9.68 -1.87
N HIS A 99 -9.74 -8.48 -2.32
CA HIS A 99 -10.59 -8.28 -3.49
C HIS A 99 -9.68 -8.26 -4.72
N PHE A 100 -9.81 -9.25 -5.61
CA PHE A 100 -8.73 -9.65 -6.51
C PHE A 100 -8.35 -8.63 -7.60
N GLU A 101 -9.13 -7.57 -7.79
CA GLU A 101 -8.80 -6.43 -8.66
C GLU A 101 -7.47 -5.78 -8.25
N LYS A 102 -6.62 -5.42 -9.23
CA LYS A 102 -5.37 -4.69 -9.01
C LYS A 102 -5.37 -3.37 -9.79
N MET A 103 -5.18 -2.27 -9.08
CA MET A 103 -5.17 -0.92 -9.67
C MET A 103 -3.74 -0.44 -9.91
N LEU A 104 -3.48 0.17 -11.08
CA LEU A 104 -2.17 0.75 -11.40
C LEU A 104 -1.75 1.82 -10.38
N TYR A 105 -2.68 2.73 -10.04
CA TYR A 105 -2.36 3.86 -9.17
C TYR A 105 -2.02 3.41 -7.74
N ASP A 106 -2.62 2.33 -7.24
CA ASP A 106 -2.31 1.77 -5.93
C ASP A 106 -0.90 1.16 -5.94
N ASN A 107 -0.62 0.33 -6.94
CA ASN A 107 0.68 -0.33 -7.11
C ASN A 107 1.82 0.69 -7.31
N ALA A 108 1.62 1.72 -8.12
CA ALA A 108 2.61 2.77 -8.33
C ALA A 108 2.93 3.54 -7.03
N GLN A 109 1.90 3.87 -6.24
CA GLN A 109 2.08 4.58 -4.98
C GLN A 109 2.71 3.70 -3.89
N LEU A 110 2.32 2.42 -3.81
CA LEU A 110 2.88 1.46 -2.86
C LEU A 110 4.33 1.12 -3.18
N ALA A 111 4.68 0.91 -4.46
CA ALA A 111 6.07 0.69 -4.88
C ALA A 111 6.97 1.85 -4.44
N ARG A 112 6.54 3.10 -4.68
CA ARG A 112 7.28 4.29 -4.22
C ARG A 112 7.45 4.29 -2.69
N LEU A 113 6.38 4.01 -1.95
CA LEU A 113 6.40 4.01 -0.49
C LEU A 113 7.30 2.90 0.09
N LEU A 114 7.32 1.73 -0.54
CA LEU A 114 8.21 0.62 -0.18
C LEU A 114 9.69 0.96 -0.43
N VAL A 115 10.00 1.62 -1.56
CA VAL A 115 11.37 2.12 -1.81
C VAL A 115 11.77 3.15 -0.74
N GLU A 116 10.89 4.09 -0.40
CA GLU A 116 11.15 5.05 0.68
C GLU A 116 11.37 4.36 2.03
N ALA A 117 10.55 3.36 2.36
CA ALA A 117 10.70 2.57 3.58
C ALA A 117 12.04 1.79 3.60
N TRP A 118 12.45 1.19 2.48
CA TRP A 118 13.76 0.55 2.35
C TRP A 118 14.91 1.54 2.55
N GLN A 119 14.84 2.72 1.92
CA GLN A 119 15.89 3.74 2.06
C GLN A 119 16.07 4.22 3.50
N VAL A 120 14.97 4.32 4.26
CA VAL A 120 15.00 4.79 5.66
C VAL A 120 15.41 3.68 6.62
N THR A 121 15.02 2.43 6.37
CA THR A 121 15.19 1.33 7.33
C THR A 121 16.33 0.36 7.00
N GLY A 122 16.73 0.28 5.73
CA GLY A 122 17.63 -0.76 5.22
C GLY A 122 17.00 -2.15 5.10
N ASP A 123 15.70 -2.31 5.39
CA ASP A 123 15.04 -3.62 5.40
C ASP A 123 14.86 -4.16 3.97
N SER A 124 15.52 -5.27 3.67
CA SER A 124 15.49 -5.92 2.36
C SER A 124 14.11 -6.44 1.95
N GLU A 125 13.20 -6.69 2.90
CA GLU A 125 11.83 -7.10 2.57
C GLU A 125 11.10 -6.01 1.78
N PHE A 126 11.25 -4.73 2.17
CA PHE A 126 10.63 -3.63 1.44
C PHE A 126 11.21 -3.47 0.04
N ARG A 127 12.53 -3.66 -0.11
CA ARG A 127 13.17 -3.65 -1.44
C ARG A 127 12.59 -4.76 -2.32
N ARG A 128 12.56 -5.99 -1.83
CA ARG A 128 12.04 -7.14 -2.58
C ARG A 128 10.61 -6.89 -3.04
N VAL A 129 9.73 -6.48 -2.13
CA VAL A 129 8.32 -6.25 -2.45
C VAL A 129 8.16 -5.08 -3.43
N ALA A 130 9.00 -4.04 -3.35
CA ALA A 130 9.01 -2.96 -4.32
C ALA A 130 9.43 -3.43 -5.72
N GLU A 131 10.51 -4.20 -5.83
CA GLU A 131 11.00 -4.78 -7.09
C GLU A 131 9.94 -5.71 -7.68
N ASP A 132 9.40 -6.65 -6.91
CA ASP A 132 8.33 -7.56 -7.35
C ASP A 132 7.07 -6.79 -7.83
N THR A 133 6.70 -5.69 -7.16
CA THR A 133 5.56 -4.84 -7.56
C THR A 133 5.83 -4.12 -8.88
N LEU A 134 7.06 -3.64 -9.10
CA LEU A 134 7.44 -2.98 -10.34
C LEU A 134 7.54 -3.99 -11.49
N ASP A 135 8.03 -5.19 -11.24
CA ASP A 135 8.07 -6.29 -12.21
C ASP A 135 6.65 -6.71 -12.61
N TYR A 136 5.71 -6.78 -11.66
CA TYR A 136 4.28 -6.95 -11.96
C TYR A 136 3.76 -5.84 -12.88
N VAL A 137 4.03 -4.57 -12.58
CA VAL A 137 3.57 -3.45 -13.42
C VAL A 137 4.18 -3.53 -14.83
N ALA A 138 5.46 -3.84 -14.94
CA ALA A 138 6.15 -3.99 -16.22
C ALA A 138 5.60 -5.15 -17.05
N ARG A 139 5.26 -6.28 -16.40
CA ARG A 139 4.78 -7.49 -17.06
C ARG A 139 3.30 -7.45 -17.43
N GLU A 140 2.45 -7.03 -16.49
CA GLU A 140 0.99 -7.17 -16.59
C GLU A 140 0.26 -5.86 -16.91
N MET A 141 0.85 -4.72 -16.52
CA MET A 141 0.17 -3.41 -16.59
C MET A 141 0.73 -2.49 -17.67
N THR A 142 1.69 -2.94 -18.47
CA THR A 142 2.35 -2.14 -19.51
C THR A 142 1.92 -2.63 -20.90
N ASP A 143 1.38 -1.73 -21.71
CA ASP A 143 1.02 -2.01 -23.09
C ASP A 143 2.27 -1.96 -23.99
N SER A 144 2.34 -2.87 -24.97
CA SER A 144 3.46 -2.94 -25.93
C SER A 144 3.71 -1.64 -26.73
N SER A 145 2.72 -0.76 -26.82
CA SER A 145 2.84 0.59 -27.43
C SER A 145 3.44 1.65 -26.49
N GLY A 146 3.74 1.30 -25.23
CA GLY A 146 4.36 2.17 -24.23
C GLY A 146 3.40 2.83 -23.24
N GLY A 147 2.10 2.53 -23.34
CA GLY A 147 1.09 2.97 -22.36
C GLY A 147 1.02 2.05 -21.12
N PHE A 148 0.18 2.43 -20.15
CA PHE A 148 -0.15 1.56 -19.01
C PHE A 148 -1.66 1.33 -18.94
N TYR A 149 -2.07 0.12 -18.57
CA TYR A 149 -3.45 -0.19 -18.22
C TYR A 149 -3.81 0.42 -16.87
N SER A 150 -5.08 0.78 -16.65
CA SER A 150 -5.52 1.41 -15.40
C SER A 150 -5.84 0.41 -14.29
N THR A 151 -6.36 -0.77 -14.66
CA THR A 151 -6.78 -1.83 -13.75
C THR A 151 -6.63 -3.21 -14.41
N GLN A 152 -6.42 -4.22 -13.58
CA GLN A 152 -6.61 -5.63 -13.90
C GLN A 152 -7.85 -6.12 -13.12
N ASP A 153 -8.87 -6.55 -13.85
CA ASP A 153 -10.17 -6.93 -13.29
C ASP A 153 -10.08 -8.27 -12.52
N ALA A 154 -10.99 -8.46 -11.56
CA ALA A 154 -11.13 -9.66 -10.74
C ALA A 154 -11.92 -10.78 -11.43
N ASP A 155 -12.64 -10.46 -12.52
CA ASP A 155 -13.68 -11.31 -13.07
C ASP A 155 -13.12 -12.53 -13.82
N SER A 156 -13.31 -13.69 -13.20
CA SER A 156 -12.96 -15.01 -13.73
C SER A 156 -14.24 -15.83 -13.85
N GLU A 157 -14.91 -15.76 -14.99
CA GLU A 157 -16.04 -16.65 -15.32
C GLU A 157 -17.20 -16.68 -14.28
N GLY A 158 -17.49 -15.57 -13.59
CA GLY A 158 -18.59 -15.47 -12.64
C GLY A 158 -18.27 -15.89 -11.20
N GLU A 159 -17.02 -16.23 -10.88
CA GLU A 159 -16.52 -16.45 -9.52
C GLU A 159 -15.27 -15.60 -9.25
N GLU A 160 -15.35 -14.70 -8.27
CA GLU A 160 -14.23 -13.82 -7.88
C GLU A 160 -13.05 -14.66 -7.36
N GLY A 161 -11.87 -14.54 -7.98
CA GLY A 161 -10.62 -15.08 -7.43
C GLY A 161 -10.27 -16.54 -7.79
N LYS A 162 -11.00 -17.19 -8.71
CA LYS A 162 -10.78 -18.60 -9.07
C LYS A 162 -9.32 -18.95 -9.43
N PHE A 163 -8.59 -18.05 -10.08
CA PHE A 163 -7.17 -18.29 -10.45
C PHE A 163 -6.16 -18.06 -9.31
N PHE A 164 -6.59 -17.48 -8.20
CA PHE A 164 -5.73 -17.16 -7.06
C PHE A 164 -5.95 -18.11 -5.87
N LEU A 165 -7.00 -18.94 -5.92
CA LEU A 165 -7.31 -19.91 -4.87
C LEU A 165 -6.67 -21.25 -5.19
N TRP A 166 -5.94 -21.79 -4.21
CA TRP A 166 -5.34 -23.10 -4.27
C TRP A 166 -5.91 -23.97 -3.17
N THR A 167 -6.31 -25.19 -3.52
CA THR A 167 -6.66 -26.20 -2.54
C THR A 167 -5.39 -26.81 -1.92
N PRO A 168 -5.43 -27.26 -0.66
CA PRO A 168 -4.31 -27.99 -0.06
C PRO A 168 -3.86 -29.21 -0.87
N ALA A 169 -4.76 -29.81 -1.66
CA ALA A 169 -4.45 -30.94 -2.54
C ALA A 169 -3.61 -30.50 -3.76
N GLU A 170 -3.94 -29.36 -4.38
CA GLU A 170 -3.17 -28.82 -5.52
C GLU A 170 -1.76 -28.43 -5.11
N LEU A 171 -1.60 -27.82 -3.92
CA LEU A 171 -0.28 -27.49 -3.37
C LEU A 171 0.57 -28.74 -3.15
N ARG A 172 0.03 -29.78 -2.49
CA ARG A 172 0.74 -31.06 -2.30
C ARG A 172 1.15 -31.73 -3.60
N LYS A 173 0.30 -31.63 -4.63
CA LYS A 173 0.60 -32.20 -5.95
C LYS A 173 1.81 -31.54 -6.62
N ILE A 174 2.01 -30.23 -6.40
CA ILE A 174 3.07 -29.46 -7.06
C ILE A 174 4.36 -29.48 -6.22
N LEU A 175 4.26 -29.28 -4.92
CA LEU A 175 5.41 -29.08 -4.04
C LEU A 175 6.04 -30.39 -3.54
N GLY A 176 5.35 -31.52 -3.66
CA GLY A 176 5.67 -32.72 -2.89
C GLY A 176 5.18 -32.60 -1.45
N GLU A 177 5.41 -33.65 -0.65
CA GLU A 177 5.03 -33.66 0.78
C GLU A 177 5.72 -32.57 1.60
#